data_AF-A0A9P3GP71-F1
#
_entry.id   AF-A0A9P3GP71-F1
#
_cell.length_a   1.000
_cell.length_b   1.000
_cell.length_c   1.000
_cell.angle_alpha   90.00
_cell.angle_beta   90.00
_cell.angle_gamma   90.00
#
_symmetry.space_group_name_H-M   'P 1'
#
loop_
_entity.id
_entity.type
_entity.pdbx_description
1 polymer ?
#
loop_
_entity_poly.entity_id
_entity_poly.type
_entity_poly.pdbx_seq_one_letter_code
_entity_poly.pdbx_strand_id
1 'polypeptide(L)'
;MSSPRPKVKCRKRGGRAWHREHFVDHPLYDSNDPRAFVRPGRHAAVKAWCKRCLDAFVQHIVSVEAQQVQRGERTAVREPHVIAEDPDVWDAADAGWNSCDPARCLVHLRDCELQPPDVRERARLQIEQQNQARRVPEDASGTALVVRPSSPPATDDVRAPPAVPPPSALPYYAVPPGVVVHAVTYVYPVEYAAVAVQMARDLPQPVPPWPMGFVAAMPLVLPHGLQGWQPAAAAHAVNMAAQAQGDESEELTSWGEELSRAQLEDPEFWEELARLCEAAVEE
;
A
#
# COMPACT_ATOMS: atom_id res chain seq x y z
N MET A 1 28.93 -19.49 29.89
CA MET A 1 29.73 -18.26 29.77
C MET A 1 29.29 -17.55 28.50
N SER A 2 28.45 -16.52 28.61
CA SER A 2 27.83 -15.85 27.47
C SER A 2 28.81 -14.82 26.87
N SER A 3 29.18 -15.00 25.61
CA SER A 3 30.07 -14.08 24.89
C SER A 3 29.49 -12.67 24.85
N PRO A 4 30.29 -11.62 25.16
CA PRO A 4 29.83 -10.25 25.11
C PRO A 4 29.51 -9.86 23.67
N ARG A 5 28.25 -9.47 23.42
CA ARG A 5 27.84 -9.00 22.09
C ARG A 5 28.67 -7.77 21.71
N PRO A 6 29.18 -7.69 20.47
CA PRO A 6 29.97 -6.56 20.03
C PRO A 6 29.14 -5.28 20.14
N LYS A 7 29.63 -4.31 20.91
CA LYS A 7 29.02 -2.98 21.01
C LYS A 7 29.07 -2.36 19.61
N VAL A 8 27.92 -2.35 18.92
CA VAL A 8 27.76 -1.66 17.64
C VAL A 8 28.12 -0.21 17.90
N LYS A 9 29.26 0.24 17.37
CA LYS A 9 29.69 1.64 17.47
C LYS A 9 28.66 2.47 16.71
N CYS A 10 27.71 3.05 17.44
CA CYS A 10 26.77 4.03 16.91
C CYS A 10 27.63 5.17 16.33
N ARG A 11 27.80 5.21 15.00
CA ARG A 11 28.57 6.25 14.33
C ARG A 11 27.94 7.58 14.75
N LYS A 12 28.75 8.49 15.30
CA LYS A 12 28.38 9.88 15.61
C LYS A 12 27.69 10.43 14.36
N ARG A 13 26.36 10.55 14.40
CA ARG A 13 25.55 10.98 13.26
C ARG A 13 26.08 12.36 12.87
N GLY A 14 26.68 12.49 11.68
CA GLY A 14 26.98 13.80 11.10
C GLY A 14 25.72 14.65 11.18
N GLY A 15 25.87 15.94 11.52
CA GLY A 15 24.76 16.83 11.90
C GLY A 15 23.48 16.50 11.12
N ARG A 16 22.45 16.04 11.83
CA ARG A 16 21.21 15.62 11.17
C ARG A 16 20.70 16.81 10.36
N ALA A 17 20.29 16.57 9.12
CA ALA A 17 19.69 17.62 8.31
C ALA A 17 18.48 18.22 9.07
N TRP A 18 18.34 19.54 9.07
CA TRP A 18 17.35 20.25 9.91
C TRP A 18 15.92 19.71 9.75
N HIS A 19 15.54 19.27 8.54
CA HIS A 19 14.20 18.73 8.29
C HIS A 19 13.91 17.50 9.18
N ARG A 20 14.93 16.72 9.58
CA ARG A 20 14.77 15.56 10.48
C ARG A 20 14.29 15.94 11.88
N GLU A 21 14.46 17.18 12.31
CA GLU A 21 13.96 17.64 13.61
C GLU A 21 12.43 17.68 13.66
N HIS A 22 11.76 17.71 12.50
CA HIS A 22 10.31 17.74 12.38
C HIS A 22 9.65 16.36 12.22
N PHE A 23 10.46 15.29 12.19
CA PHE A 23 9.97 13.92 12.05
C PHE A 23 10.36 13.05 13.26
N VAL A 24 9.57 12.01 13.50
CA VAL A 24 9.86 10.90 14.41
C VAL A 24 10.12 9.67 13.54
N ASP A 25 11.25 9.01 13.76
CA ASP A 25 11.55 7.73 13.11
C ASP A 25 10.68 6.63 13.75
N HIS A 26 10.31 5.61 12.99
CA HIS A 26 9.57 4.45 13.49
C HIS A 26 10.28 3.85 14.74
N PRO A 27 9.56 3.48 15.82
CA PRO A 27 10.18 3.02 17.08
C PRO A 27 11.08 1.79 16.90
N LEU A 28 10.69 0.88 16.02
CA LEU A 28 11.49 -0.30 15.65
C LEU A 28 12.70 -0.01 14.73
N TYR A 29 13.02 1.25 14.45
CA TYR A 29 14.18 1.60 13.63
C TYR A 29 15.50 1.23 14.34
N ASP A 30 15.61 1.49 15.64
CA ASP A 30 16.84 1.22 16.39
C ASP A 30 17.13 -0.28 16.54
N SER A 31 16.09 -1.13 16.49
CA SER A 31 16.21 -2.60 16.44
C SER A 31 16.43 -3.15 15.02
N ASN A 32 16.41 -2.28 14.00
CA ASN A 32 16.52 -2.66 12.58
C ASN A 32 15.46 -3.69 12.15
N ASP A 33 14.25 -3.60 12.71
CA ASP A 33 13.10 -4.44 12.34
C ASP A 33 12.65 -4.09 10.91
N PRO A 34 12.37 -5.09 10.03
CA PRO A 34 11.87 -4.83 8.67
C PRO A 34 10.64 -3.93 8.61
N ARG A 35 9.76 -3.96 9.61
CA ARG A 35 8.55 -3.11 9.68
C ARG A 35 8.84 -1.62 9.78
N ALA A 36 10.02 -1.27 10.33
CA ALA A 36 10.47 0.11 10.45
C ALA A 36 10.83 0.77 9.12
N PHE A 37 10.81 0.02 8.02
CA PHE A 37 11.23 0.50 6.71
C PHE A 37 10.11 0.43 5.69
N VAL A 38 10.08 1.37 4.74
CA VAL A 38 9.06 1.42 3.68
C VAL A 38 9.17 0.24 2.73
N ARG A 39 10.38 -0.26 2.51
CA ARG A 39 10.66 -1.47 1.72
C ARG A 39 11.78 -2.26 2.39
N PRO A 40 11.71 -3.60 2.42
CA PRO A 40 12.83 -4.42 2.86
C PRO A 40 14.03 -4.28 1.90
N GLY A 41 15.26 -4.15 2.41
CA GLY A 41 16.49 -4.16 1.60
C GLY A 41 17.64 -3.26 2.09
N ARG A 42 18.77 -3.28 1.39
CA ARG A 42 19.98 -2.49 1.74
C ARG A 42 19.81 -0.96 1.65
N HIS A 43 18.84 -0.49 0.87
CA HIS A 43 18.53 0.93 0.67
C HIS A 43 17.14 1.28 1.24
N ALA A 44 16.71 0.51 2.23
CA ALA A 44 15.45 0.67 2.91
C ALA A 44 15.41 2.03 3.62
N ALA A 45 14.53 2.92 3.16
CA ALA A 45 14.26 4.17 3.84
C ALA A 45 13.38 3.90 5.06
N VAL A 46 13.80 4.46 6.19
CA VAL A 46 13.08 4.39 7.46
C VAL A 46 11.71 5.03 7.28
N LYS A 47 10.66 4.40 7.81
CA LYS A 47 9.35 5.01 7.96
C LYS A 47 9.45 6.12 9.01
N ALA A 48 8.97 7.31 8.66
CA ALA A 48 8.95 8.43 9.57
C ALA A 48 7.62 9.16 9.51
N TRP A 49 7.25 9.73 10.64
CA TRP A 49 6.03 10.51 10.79
C TRP A 49 6.39 11.96 11.10
N CYS A 50 5.73 12.90 10.42
CA CYS A 50 5.79 14.30 10.83
C CYS A 50 5.21 14.44 12.25
N LYS A 51 5.96 15.08 13.16
CA LYS A 51 5.57 15.25 14.58
C LYS A 51 4.18 15.83 14.75
N ARG A 52 3.87 16.91 14.01
CA ARG A 52 2.57 17.58 14.06
C ARG A 52 1.43 16.72 13.54
N CYS A 53 1.67 15.93 12.50
CA CYS A 53 0.67 14.98 11.99
C CYS A 53 0.42 13.84 12.97
N LEU A 54 1.47 13.34 13.62
CA LEU A 54 1.34 12.33 14.67
C LEU A 54 0.54 12.87 15.85
N ASP A 55 0.86 14.08 16.33
CA ASP A 55 0.10 14.74 17.40
C ASP A 55 -1.39 14.86 17.05
N ALA A 56 -1.70 15.32 15.83
CA ALA A 56 -3.08 15.45 15.37
C ALA A 56 -3.81 14.10 15.29
N PHE A 57 -3.11 13.05 14.84
CA PHE A 57 -3.65 11.69 14.79
C PHE A 57 -3.93 11.12 16.19
N VAL A 58 -3.00 11.30 17.13
CA VAL A 58 -3.20 10.91 18.53
C VAL A 58 -4.39 11.65 19.13
N GLN A 59 -4.53 12.95 18.89
CA GLN A 59 -5.69 13.72 19.37
C GLN A 59 -7.01 13.23 18.76
N HIS A 60 -6.98 12.80 17.49
CA HIS A 60 -8.13 12.17 16.86
C HIS A 60 -8.53 10.87 17.57
N ILE A 61 -7.57 9.98 17.86
CA ILE A 61 -7.83 8.74 18.61
C ILE A 61 -8.40 9.06 19.99
N VAL A 62 -7.80 10.00 20.73
CA VAL A 62 -8.30 10.44 22.04
C VAL A 62 -9.74 10.92 21.95
N SER A 63 -10.08 11.71 20.93
CA SER A 63 -11.45 12.17 20.71
C SER A 63 -12.42 11.02 20.42
N VAL A 64 -12.02 10.02 19.64
CA VAL A 64 -12.84 8.83 19.33
C VAL A 64 -13.04 8.00 20.61
N GLU A 65 -11.98 7.73 21.36
CA GLU A 65 -12.06 6.99 22.62
C GLU A 65 -12.94 7.71 23.66
N ALA A 66 -12.88 9.05 23.72
CA ALA A 66 -13.74 9.84 24.59
C ALA A 66 -15.23 9.66 24.24
N GLN A 67 -15.57 9.60 22.95
CA GLN A 67 -16.94 9.32 22.52
C GLN A 67 -17.36 7.88 22.86
N GLN A 68 -16.47 6.90 22.70
CA GLN A 68 -16.75 5.50 23.06
C GLN A 68 -17.00 5.34 24.57
N VAL A 69 -16.24 6.05 25.41
CA VAL A 69 -16.46 6.07 26.87
C VAL A 69 -17.82 6.66 27.21
N GLN A 70 -18.24 7.74 26.55
CA GLN A 70 -19.56 8.34 26.75
C GLN A 70 -20.71 7.39 26.37
N ARG A 71 -20.50 6.53 25.36
CA ARG A 71 -21.46 5.50 24.95
C ARG A 71 -21.43 4.24 25.83
N GLY A 72 -20.47 4.13 26.74
CA GLY A 72 -20.27 2.93 27.56
C GLY A 72 -19.59 1.76 26.83
N GLU A 73 -19.06 1.99 25.61
CA GLU A 73 -18.33 0.98 24.83
C GLU A 73 -16.92 0.74 25.38
N ARG A 74 -16.38 1.72 26.11
CA ARG A 74 -15.02 1.69 26.68
C ARG A 74 -15.03 2.17 28.13
N THR A 75 -14.14 1.61 28.94
CA THR A 75 -14.00 1.96 30.36
C THR A 75 -13.28 3.29 30.61
N ALA A 76 -12.24 3.60 29.82
CA ALA A 76 -11.46 4.82 29.96
C ALA A 76 -10.77 5.22 28.64
N VAL A 77 -10.47 6.52 28.52
CA VAL A 77 -9.65 7.10 27.45
C VAL A 77 -8.18 6.87 27.80
N ARG A 78 -7.36 6.43 26.84
CA ARG A 78 -5.93 6.27 27.04
C ARG A 78 -5.22 7.62 27.02
N GLU A 79 -4.14 7.71 27.78
CA GLU A 79 -3.27 8.88 27.77
C GLU A 79 -2.58 9.04 26.40
N PRO A 80 -2.40 10.27 25.88
CA PRO A 80 -1.83 10.51 24.55
C PRO A 80 -0.46 9.86 24.31
N HIS A 81 0.40 9.85 25.33
CA HIS A 81 1.73 9.24 25.23
C HIS A 81 1.67 7.72 25.07
N VAL A 82 0.68 7.06 25.70
CA VAL A 82 0.48 5.61 25.57
C VAL A 82 0.00 5.28 24.15
N ILE A 83 -0.89 6.11 23.60
CA ILE A 83 -1.36 5.96 22.20
C ILE A 83 -0.19 6.15 21.23
N ALA A 84 0.67 7.15 21.46
CA ALA A 84 1.82 7.41 20.61
C ALA A 84 2.89 6.29 20.64
N GLU A 85 2.92 5.48 21.69
CA GLU A 85 3.82 4.33 21.83
C GLU A 85 3.18 3.00 21.38
N ASP A 86 1.88 3.01 21.07
CA ASP A 86 1.12 1.83 20.68
C ASP A 86 1.59 1.27 19.33
N PRO A 87 2.06 0.01 19.25
CA PRO A 87 2.44 -0.62 17.99
C PRO A 87 1.35 -0.55 16.91
N ASP A 88 0.07 -0.60 17.29
CA ASP A 88 -1.04 -0.56 16.32
C ASP A 88 -1.14 0.78 15.60
N VAL A 89 -0.78 1.87 16.29
CA VAL A 89 -0.67 3.21 15.68
C VAL A 89 0.44 3.26 14.64
N TRP A 90 1.54 2.54 14.89
CA TRP A 90 2.68 2.49 13.98
C TRP A 90 2.50 1.46 12.85
N ASP A 91 1.82 0.35 13.09
CA ASP A 91 1.61 -0.70 12.09
C ASP A 91 0.41 -0.41 11.17
N ALA A 92 -0.41 0.61 11.46
CA ALA A 92 -1.49 1.07 10.60
C ALA A 92 -0.96 1.49 9.21
N ALA A 93 -1.28 0.68 8.18
CA ALA A 93 -0.79 0.83 6.81
C ALA A 93 -1.17 2.18 6.17
N ASP A 94 -2.29 2.77 6.61
CA ASP A 94 -2.88 3.98 6.02
C ASP A 94 -2.54 5.27 6.79
N ALA A 95 -1.70 5.19 7.83
CA ALA A 95 -1.52 6.28 8.79
C ALA A 95 -0.67 7.49 8.31
N GLY A 96 -0.42 7.62 7.00
CA GLY A 96 0.32 8.76 6.45
C GLY A 96 1.84 8.63 6.59
N TRP A 97 2.35 7.40 6.55
CA TRP A 97 3.78 7.10 6.60
C TRP A 97 4.56 7.79 5.48
N ASN A 98 5.59 8.55 5.86
CA ASN A 98 6.55 9.09 4.91
C ASN A 98 7.81 8.23 4.90
N SER A 99 8.31 7.94 3.69
CA SER A 99 9.70 7.49 3.54
C SER A 99 10.60 8.62 4.01
N CYS A 100 11.52 8.37 4.94
CA CYS A 100 12.42 9.38 5.48
C CYS A 100 13.59 9.74 4.54
N ASP A 101 13.29 9.77 3.25
CA ASP A 101 14.12 10.36 2.21
C ASP A 101 14.03 11.89 2.27
N PRO A 102 15.15 12.63 2.13
CA PRO A 102 15.16 14.08 2.20
C PRO A 102 14.16 14.76 1.26
N ALA A 103 14.01 14.30 0.02
CA ALA A 103 13.08 14.94 -0.92
C ALA A 103 11.62 14.74 -0.49
N ARG A 104 11.25 13.53 -0.05
CA ARG A 104 9.88 13.29 0.45
C ARG A 104 9.58 14.05 1.74
N CYS A 105 10.52 14.08 2.69
CA CYS A 105 10.36 14.86 3.92
C CYS A 105 10.16 16.35 3.62
N LEU A 106 10.96 16.94 2.72
CA LEU A 106 10.84 18.35 2.37
C LEU A 106 9.51 18.65 1.68
N VAL A 107 9.06 17.79 0.76
CA VAL A 107 7.74 17.93 0.10
C VAL A 107 6.63 17.90 1.14
N HIS A 108 6.65 16.94 2.08
CA HIS A 108 5.67 16.90 3.15
C HIS A 108 5.70 18.16 4.03
N LEU A 109 6.88 18.65 4.44
CA LEU A 109 6.98 19.87 5.24
C LEU A 109 6.45 21.11 4.52
N ARG A 110 6.61 21.21 3.20
CA ARG A 110 6.06 22.31 2.39
C ARG A 110 4.52 22.29 2.37
N ASP A 111 3.95 21.10 2.22
CA ASP A 111 2.52 20.91 1.96
C ASP A 111 1.70 20.71 3.25
N CYS A 112 2.32 20.30 4.35
CA CYS A 112 1.65 20.05 5.62
C CYS A 112 1.11 21.36 6.23
N GLU A 113 -0.21 21.47 6.31
CA GLU A 113 -0.90 22.65 6.87
C GLU A 113 -0.71 22.80 8.39
N LEU A 114 -0.40 21.70 9.09
CA LEU A 114 -0.10 21.69 10.52
C LEU A 114 1.31 22.25 10.83
N GLN A 115 2.15 22.44 9.81
CA GLN A 115 3.48 23.02 10.01
C GLN A 115 3.42 24.55 10.06
N PRO A 116 4.24 25.18 10.92
CA PRO A 116 4.40 26.63 10.94
C PRO A 116 4.82 27.20 9.56
N PRO A 117 4.34 28.41 9.19
CA PRO A 117 4.63 29.01 7.88
C PRO A 117 6.12 29.13 7.55
N ASP A 118 6.97 29.40 8.55
CA ASP A 118 8.43 29.50 8.42
C ASP A 118 9.07 28.16 8.04
N VAL A 119 8.60 27.06 8.62
CA VAL A 119 9.07 25.70 8.28
C VAL A 119 8.68 25.34 6.85
N ARG A 120 7.44 25.67 6.45
CA ARG A 120 6.92 25.44 5.10
C ARG A 120 7.71 26.21 4.05
N GLU A 121 8.00 27.48 4.32
CA GLU A 121 8.78 28.33 3.42
C GLU A 121 10.24 27.87 3.31
N ARG A 122 10.87 27.51 4.44
CA ARG A 122 12.23 26.96 4.44
C ARG A 122 12.32 25.66 3.63
N ALA A 123 11.31 24.79 3.74
CA ALA A 123 11.24 23.57 2.93
C ALA A 123 11.09 23.89 1.43
N ARG A 124 10.25 24.86 1.08
CA ARG A 124 10.06 25.34 -0.31
C ARG A 124 11.38 25.83 -0.91
N LEU A 125 12.09 26.72 -0.22
CA LEU A 125 13.37 27.28 -0.67
C LEU A 125 14.43 26.19 -0.86
N GLN A 126 14.49 25.20 0.03
CA GLN A 126 15.45 24.10 -0.12
C GLN A 126 15.11 23.18 -1.30
N ILE A 127 13.82 22.90 -1.55
CA ILE A 127 13.40 22.14 -2.74
C ILE A 127 13.80 22.90 -4.01
N GLU A 128 13.56 24.21 -4.04
CA GLU A 128 13.95 25.05 -5.17
C GLU A 128 15.46 25.03 -5.39
N GLN A 129 16.26 25.19 -4.33
CA GLN A 129 17.72 25.11 -4.39
C GLN A 129 18.20 23.75 -4.92
N GLN A 130 17.60 22.65 -4.47
CA GLN A 130 17.92 21.30 -4.96
C GLN A 130 17.56 21.13 -6.45
N ASN A 131 16.44 21.72 -6.88
CA ASN A 131 16.03 21.68 -8.28
C ASN A 131 16.94 22.54 -9.17
N GLN A 132 17.36 23.72 -8.70
CA GLN A 132 18.32 24.58 -9.40
C GLN A 132 19.67 23.87 -9.54
N ALA A 133 20.17 23.23 -8.49
CA ALA A 133 21.42 22.46 -8.52
C ALA A 133 21.38 21.29 -9.52
N ARG A 134 20.22 20.63 -9.68
CA ARG A 134 20.02 19.56 -10.69
C ARG A 134 19.94 20.08 -12.12
N ARG A 135 19.56 21.34 -12.32
CA ARG A 135 19.37 21.94 -13.65
C ARG A 135 20.65 22.48 -14.27
N VAL A 136 21.76 22.53 -13.52
CA VAL A 136 23.05 22.97 -14.06
C VAL A 136 23.47 21.96 -15.14
N PRO A 137 23.47 22.33 -16.43
CA PRO A 137 23.83 21.41 -17.51
C PRO A 137 25.29 20.97 -17.31
N GLU A 138 25.56 19.67 -17.45
CA GLU A 138 26.93 19.13 -17.42
C GLU A 138 27.83 19.78 -18.49
N ASP A 139 27.23 20.39 -19.51
CA ASP A 139 27.91 21.09 -20.61
C ASP A 139 28.67 22.36 -20.17
N ALA A 140 28.44 22.87 -18.95
CA ALA A 140 29.23 23.98 -18.40
C ALA A 140 30.49 23.53 -17.65
N SER A 141 30.60 22.25 -17.30
CA SER A 141 31.87 21.65 -16.88
C SER A 141 32.65 21.32 -18.15
N GLY A 142 33.27 22.36 -18.72
CA GLY A 142 34.16 22.29 -19.86
C GLY A 142 35.24 21.24 -19.67
N THR A 143 34.91 20.00 -20.01
CA THR A 143 35.87 18.98 -20.34
C THR A 143 36.33 19.39 -21.73
N ALA A 144 37.39 20.18 -21.76
CA ALA A 144 38.16 20.47 -22.95
C ALA A 144 38.20 19.20 -23.79
N LEU A 145 37.61 19.28 -24.99
CA LEU A 145 37.65 18.28 -26.03
C LEU A 145 39.07 17.70 -26.11
N VAL A 146 39.33 16.58 -25.43
CA VAL A 146 40.38 15.67 -25.82
C VAL A 146 39.83 15.02 -27.07
N VAL A 147 40.10 15.69 -28.19
CA VAL A 147 39.90 15.19 -29.55
C VAL A 147 40.57 13.82 -29.61
N ARG A 148 39.76 12.78 -29.44
CA ARG A 148 40.23 11.40 -29.54
C ARG A 148 40.44 11.15 -31.04
N PRO A 149 41.67 10.84 -31.49
CA PRO A 149 41.93 10.64 -32.91
C PRO A 149 41.07 9.50 -33.44
N SER A 150 40.31 9.82 -34.49
CA SER A 150 39.42 8.93 -35.21
C SER A 150 40.14 7.64 -35.61
N SER A 151 39.67 6.51 -35.10
CA SER A 151 40.03 5.20 -35.64
C SER A 151 39.22 4.95 -36.93
N PRO A 152 39.82 4.31 -37.95
CA PRO A 152 39.17 4.09 -39.24
C PRO A 152 37.99 3.11 -39.14
N PRO A 153 37.03 3.18 -40.09
CA PRO A 153 35.81 2.40 -40.05
C PRO A 153 36.09 0.91 -40.29
N ALA A 154 35.74 0.07 -39.31
CA ALA A 154 35.58 -1.36 -39.51
C ALA A 154 34.21 -1.60 -40.18
N THR A 155 34.24 -2.20 -41.36
CA THR A 155 33.08 -2.76 -42.04
C THR A 155 32.69 -4.06 -41.34
N ASP A 156 31.68 -4.02 -40.48
CA ASP A 156 31.01 -5.23 -39.97
C ASP A 156 29.58 -5.28 -40.51
N ASP A 157 29.29 -6.37 -41.20
CA ASP A 157 28.00 -6.76 -41.73
C ASP A 157 26.95 -6.86 -40.63
N VAL A 158 26.13 -5.82 -40.49
CA VAL A 158 24.95 -5.83 -39.62
C VAL A 158 23.85 -6.63 -40.31
N ARG A 159 23.74 -7.90 -39.93
CA ARG A 159 22.60 -8.77 -40.24
C ARG A 159 21.34 -8.19 -39.58
N ALA A 160 20.40 -7.75 -40.40
CA ALA A 160 19.13 -7.19 -39.96
C ALA A 160 18.36 -8.19 -39.07
N PRO A 161 17.84 -7.77 -37.90
CA PRO A 161 16.97 -8.61 -37.10
C PRO A 161 15.65 -8.88 -37.84
N PRO A 162 15.04 -10.07 -37.66
CA PRO A 162 13.78 -10.42 -38.30
C PRO A 162 12.66 -9.47 -37.83
N ALA A 163 11.82 -9.05 -38.78
CA ALA A 163 10.70 -8.16 -38.56
C ALA A 163 9.71 -8.79 -37.56
N VAL A 164 9.55 -8.14 -36.41
CA VAL A 164 8.49 -8.46 -35.45
C VAL A 164 7.18 -7.88 -36.02
N PRO A 165 6.12 -8.70 -36.22
CA PRO A 165 4.84 -8.19 -36.68
C PRO A 165 4.23 -7.24 -35.63
N PRO A 166 3.55 -6.16 -36.06
CA PRO A 166 2.91 -5.23 -35.14
C PRO A 166 1.80 -5.95 -34.35
N PRO A 167 1.62 -5.62 -33.07
CA PRO A 167 0.53 -6.18 -32.28
C PRO A 167 -0.82 -5.81 -32.91
N SER A 168 -1.65 -6.83 -33.16
CA SER A 168 -3.02 -6.68 -33.64
C SER A 168 -3.78 -5.68 -32.76
N ALA A 169 -4.14 -4.54 -33.34
CA ALA A 169 -4.95 -3.54 -32.69
C ALA A 169 -6.32 -4.14 -32.36
N LEU A 170 -6.65 -4.21 -31.06
CA LEU A 170 -8.00 -4.52 -30.61
C LEU A 170 -8.98 -3.45 -31.12
N PRO A 171 -10.24 -3.82 -31.40
CA PRO A 171 -11.24 -2.89 -31.89
C PRO A 171 -11.45 -1.75 -30.89
N TYR A 172 -11.19 -0.53 -31.34
CA TYR A 172 -11.47 0.70 -30.63
C TYR A 172 -12.99 0.86 -30.56
N TYR A 173 -13.61 0.57 -29.41
CA TYR A 173 -15.02 0.92 -29.21
C TYR A 173 -15.13 2.45 -29.26
N ALA A 174 -15.75 2.95 -30.31
CA ALA A 174 -15.99 4.37 -30.51
C ALA A 174 -16.99 4.85 -29.46
N VAL A 175 -16.47 5.51 -28.41
CA VAL A 175 -17.30 6.25 -27.46
C VAL A 175 -17.90 7.44 -28.22
N PRO A 176 -19.24 7.65 -28.22
CA PRO A 176 -19.85 8.75 -28.93
C PRO A 176 -19.34 10.10 -28.41
N PRO A 177 -19.18 11.11 -29.29
CA PRO A 177 -18.80 12.46 -28.86
C PRO A 177 -19.85 13.02 -27.90
N GLY A 178 -19.42 13.36 -26.67
CA GLY A 178 -20.27 13.90 -25.61
C GLY A 178 -20.41 13.02 -24.37
N VAL A 179 -19.90 11.78 -24.38
CA VAL A 179 -19.90 10.91 -23.19
C VAL A 179 -18.63 11.13 -22.39
N VAL A 180 -18.75 11.75 -21.22
CA VAL A 180 -17.68 11.83 -20.22
C VAL A 180 -17.73 10.57 -19.37
N VAL A 181 -16.82 9.63 -19.62
CA VAL A 181 -16.67 8.44 -18.76
C VAL A 181 -15.85 8.84 -17.54
N HIS A 182 -16.53 9.10 -16.42
CA HIS A 182 -15.85 9.20 -15.12
C HIS A 182 -15.58 7.79 -14.61
N ALA A 183 -14.30 7.41 -14.52
CA ALA A 183 -13.92 6.21 -13.78
C ALA A 183 -14.20 6.46 -12.30
N VAL A 184 -15.36 6.00 -11.80
CA VAL A 184 -15.68 6.02 -10.38
C VAL A 184 -15.15 4.74 -9.77
N THR A 185 -13.99 4.81 -9.14
CA THR A 185 -13.46 3.71 -8.33
C THR A 185 -14.14 3.77 -6.97
N TYR A 186 -15.13 2.91 -6.74
CA TYR A 186 -15.70 2.73 -5.40
C TYR A 186 -14.73 1.87 -4.57
N VAL A 187 -13.94 2.53 -3.73
CA VAL A 187 -13.18 1.85 -2.68
C VAL A 187 -14.11 1.75 -1.47
N TYR A 188 -14.74 0.59 -1.30
CA TYR A 188 -15.49 0.30 -0.07
C TYR A 188 -14.48 -0.02 1.04
N PRO A 189 -14.56 0.65 2.21
CA PRO A 189 -13.80 0.23 3.38
C PRO A 189 -14.20 -1.20 3.73
N VAL A 190 -13.24 -2.06 4.08
CA VAL A 190 -13.47 -3.46 4.51
C VAL A 190 -14.49 -3.53 5.67
N GLU A 191 -14.58 -2.47 6.46
CA GLU A 191 -15.54 -2.32 7.56
C GLU A 191 -17.01 -2.37 7.11
N TYR A 192 -17.33 -1.99 5.87
CA TYR A 192 -18.70 -2.06 5.34
C TYR A 192 -19.19 -3.49 5.14
N ALA A 193 -18.28 -4.44 4.83
CA ALA A 193 -18.65 -5.84 4.70
C ALA A 193 -19.07 -6.43 6.05
N ALA A 194 -18.37 -6.06 7.13
CA ALA A 194 -18.71 -6.50 8.48
C ALA A 194 -20.08 -5.94 8.93
N VAL A 195 -20.38 -4.68 8.61
CA VAL A 195 -21.69 -4.07 8.92
C VAL A 195 -22.82 -4.72 8.12
N ALA A 196 -22.61 -5.00 6.83
CA ALA A 196 -23.62 -5.66 5.99
C ALA A 196 -23.95 -7.09 6.49
N VAL A 197 -22.93 -7.84 6.93
CA VAL A 197 -23.11 -9.17 7.53
C VAL A 197 -23.84 -9.08 8.87
N GLN A 198 -23.50 -8.09 9.70
CA GLN A 198 -24.18 -7.87 10.98
C GLN A 198 -25.65 -7.49 10.79
N MET A 199 -25.95 -6.59 9.85
CA MET A 199 -27.32 -6.19 9.54
C MET A 199 -28.17 -7.34 8.98
N ALA A 200 -27.56 -8.25 8.21
CA ALA A 200 -28.25 -9.45 7.73
C ALA A 200 -28.58 -10.43 8.87
N ARG A 201 -27.73 -10.48 9.90
CA ARG A 201 -27.89 -11.35 11.08
C ARG A 201 -28.97 -10.87 12.04
N ASP A 202 -29.15 -9.56 12.15
CA ASP A 202 -30.09 -8.93 13.09
C ASP A 202 -31.52 -8.75 12.53
N LEU A 203 -31.79 -9.23 11.31
CA LEU A 203 -33.13 -9.25 10.74
C LEU A 203 -34.00 -10.35 11.41
N PRO A 204 -35.16 -10.00 12.00
CA PRO A 204 -36.05 -10.97 12.63
C PRO A 204 -36.69 -11.88 11.57
N GLN A 205 -36.40 -13.19 11.64
CA GLN A 205 -37.10 -14.24 10.91
C GLN A 205 -38.57 -14.36 11.39
N PRO A 206 -39.55 -14.72 10.54
CA PRO A 206 -39.38 -15.30 9.20
C PRO A 206 -39.81 -14.34 8.10
N VAL A 207 -38.91 -14.06 7.16
CA VAL A 207 -39.26 -13.41 5.88
C VAL A 207 -39.45 -14.54 4.86
N PRO A 208 -40.52 -14.53 4.03
CA PRO A 208 -40.76 -15.56 3.02
C PRO A 208 -39.59 -15.67 2.02
N PRO A 209 -39.45 -16.79 1.29
CA PRO A 209 -38.36 -16.99 0.34
C PRO A 209 -38.44 -15.93 -0.77
N TRP A 210 -37.54 -14.96 -0.71
CA TRP A 210 -37.24 -14.11 -1.86
C TRP A 210 -36.53 -14.99 -2.89
N PRO A 211 -36.74 -14.76 -4.20
CA PRO A 211 -35.99 -15.48 -5.22
C PRO A 211 -34.51 -15.21 -5.00
N MET A 212 -33.70 -16.27 -5.06
CA MET A 212 -32.24 -16.33 -4.90
C MET A 212 -31.46 -15.53 -5.97
N GLY A 213 -31.95 -14.36 -6.37
CA GLY A 213 -31.35 -13.49 -7.38
C GLY A 213 -30.75 -12.19 -6.83
N PHE A 214 -30.80 -11.93 -5.52
CA PHE A 214 -30.39 -10.63 -4.95
C PHE A 214 -29.08 -10.63 -4.16
N VAL A 215 -28.43 -11.78 -3.95
CA VAL A 215 -27.08 -11.84 -3.35
C VAL A 215 -25.97 -12.05 -4.41
N ALA A 216 -26.32 -12.42 -5.64
CA ALA A 216 -25.37 -12.71 -6.71
C ALA A 216 -25.17 -11.55 -7.71
N ALA A 217 -25.35 -10.29 -7.28
CA ALA A 217 -25.10 -9.13 -8.13
C ALA A 217 -24.24 -8.07 -7.43
N MET A 218 -23.08 -8.46 -6.91
CA MET A 218 -21.96 -7.52 -6.91
C MET A 218 -21.38 -7.48 -8.33
N PRO A 219 -21.30 -6.32 -9.00
CA PRO A 219 -20.68 -6.23 -10.30
C PRO A 219 -19.16 -6.35 -10.12
N LEU A 220 -18.63 -7.56 -10.30
CA LEU A 220 -17.22 -7.79 -10.62
C LEU A 220 -16.97 -7.31 -12.06
N VAL A 221 -16.94 -5.98 -12.24
CA VAL A 221 -16.36 -5.39 -13.44
C VAL A 221 -14.87 -5.22 -13.16
N LEU A 222 -14.08 -6.21 -13.57
CA LEU A 222 -12.63 -6.10 -13.65
C LEU A 222 -12.29 -5.12 -14.80
N PRO A 223 -11.56 -4.03 -14.56
CA PRO A 223 -10.82 -3.40 -15.64
C PRO A 223 -9.72 -4.38 -16.06
N HIS A 224 -9.70 -4.76 -17.34
CA HIS A 224 -8.56 -5.41 -17.97
C HIS A 224 -7.28 -4.62 -17.63
N GLY A 225 -6.39 -5.22 -16.83
CA GLY A 225 -5.05 -4.65 -16.60
C GLY A 225 -4.42 -4.77 -15.22
N LEU A 226 -4.97 -5.54 -14.26
CA LEU A 226 -4.29 -5.81 -13.00
C LEU A 226 -4.10 -7.31 -12.79
N GLN A 227 -2.91 -7.80 -13.16
CA GLN A 227 -2.35 -9.02 -12.61
C GLN A 227 -2.19 -8.83 -11.10
N GLY A 228 -2.99 -9.54 -10.32
CA GLY A 228 -2.90 -9.51 -8.86
C GLY A 228 -4.09 -10.12 -8.15
N TRP A 229 -4.53 -11.31 -8.57
CA TRP A 229 -5.32 -12.15 -7.68
C TRP A 229 -4.39 -12.59 -6.53
N GLN A 230 -4.76 -12.32 -5.28
CA GLN A 230 -4.02 -12.82 -4.12
C GLN A 230 -4.77 -14.00 -3.51
N PRO A 231 -4.32 -15.25 -3.74
CA PRO A 231 -4.96 -16.47 -3.24
C PRO A 231 -5.17 -16.47 -1.71
N ALA A 232 -4.31 -15.76 -0.98
CA ALA A 232 -4.42 -15.59 0.47
C ALA A 232 -5.72 -14.88 0.90
N ALA A 233 -6.21 -13.93 0.11
CA ALA A 233 -7.46 -13.22 0.42
C ALA A 233 -8.69 -14.11 0.18
N ALA A 234 -8.66 -14.95 -0.85
CA ALA A 234 -9.71 -15.93 -1.14
C ALA A 234 -9.77 -17.03 -0.07
N ALA A 235 -8.63 -17.61 0.30
CA ALA A 235 -8.56 -18.62 1.37
C ALA A 235 -9.02 -18.06 2.73
N HIS A 236 -8.68 -16.80 3.02
CA HIS A 236 -9.15 -16.13 4.23
C HIS A 236 -10.68 -15.90 4.21
N ALA A 237 -11.25 -15.52 3.08
CA ALA A 237 -12.69 -15.34 2.92
C ALA A 237 -13.47 -16.67 3.08
N VAL A 238 -12.96 -17.78 2.52
CA VAL A 238 -13.57 -19.12 2.68
C VAL A 238 -13.55 -19.58 4.14
N ASN A 239 -12.41 -19.42 4.82
CA ASN A 239 -12.30 -19.78 6.24
C ASN A 239 -13.21 -18.91 7.14
N MET A 240 -13.35 -17.62 6.82
CA MET A 240 -14.29 -16.73 7.50
C MET A 240 -15.74 -17.14 7.28
N ALA A 241 -16.10 -17.58 6.07
CA ALA A 241 -17.44 -18.06 5.76
C ALA A 241 -17.77 -19.37 6.51
N ALA A 242 -16.82 -20.31 6.56
CA ALA A 242 -16.96 -21.56 7.33
C ALA A 242 -17.14 -21.29 8.84
N GLN A 243 -16.32 -20.41 9.41
CA GLN A 243 -16.44 -20.01 10.83
C GLN A 243 -17.76 -19.28 11.13
N ALA A 244 -18.25 -18.46 10.21
CA ALA A 244 -19.48 -17.69 10.40
C ALA A 244 -20.75 -18.57 10.37
N GLN A 245 -20.72 -19.69 9.64
CA GLN A 245 -21.86 -20.61 9.56
C GLN A 245 -21.93 -21.59 10.75
N GLY A 246 -20.89 -21.63 11.61
CA GLY A 246 -20.82 -22.55 12.74
C GLY A 246 -20.81 -24.03 12.31
N ASP A 247 -20.51 -24.27 11.04
CA ASP A 247 -20.53 -25.59 10.43
C ASP A 247 -19.13 -26.18 10.55
N GLU A 248 -18.99 -27.27 11.29
CA GLU A 248 -17.78 -28.11 11.33
C GLU A 248 -17.66 -28.92 10.03
N SER A 249 -17.89 -28.27 8.88
CA SER A 249 -17.67 -28.85 7.57
C SER A 249 -16.17 -29.02 7.39
N GLU A 250 -15.70 -30.23 7.67
CA GLU A 250 -14.33 -30.67 7.36
C GLU A 250 -13.99 -30.39 5.88
N GLU A 251 -14.99 -30.41 4.99
CA GLU A 251 -14.84 -30.08 3.56
C GLU A 251 -14.46 -28.61 3.32
N LEU A 252 -15.18 -27.63 3.89
CA LEU A 252 -14.86 -26.21 3.66
C LEU A 252 -13.51 -25.80 4.25
N THR A 253 -13.14 -26.41 5.38
CA THR A 253 -11.85 -26.19 6.03
C THR A 253 -10.72 -26.86 5.23
N SER A 254 -10.95 -28.08 4.70
CA SER A 254 -10.05 -28.77 3.77
C SER A 254 -9.83 -27.96 2.50
N TRP A 255 -10.88 -27.34 1.94
CA TRP A 255 -10.78 -26.46 0.78
C TRP A 255 -9.97 -25.20 1.07
N GLY A 256 -10.14 -24.57 2.25
CA GLY A 256 -9.33 -23.44 2.68
C GLY A 256 -7.84 -23.79 2.82
N GLU A 257 -7.53 -24.99 3.31
CA GLU A 257 -6.16 -25.51 3.40
C GLU A 257 -5.59 -25.90 2.04
N GLU A 258 -6.37 -26.51 1.15
CA GLU A 258 -5.97 -26.84 -0.23
C GLU A 258 -5.70 -25.58 -1.05
N LEU A 259 -6.58 -24.57 -0.97
CA LEU A 259 -6.37 -23.27 -1.60
C LEU A 259 -5.14 -22.54 -1.06
N SER A 260 -4.84 -22.71 0.23
CA SER A 260 -3.62 -22.16 0.85
C SER A 260 -2.36 -22.91 0.43
N ARG A 261 -2.47 -24.22 0.18
CA ARG A 261 -1.37 -25.09 -0.26
C ARG A 261 -1.09 -24.97 -1.76
N ALA A 262 -2.11 -24.68 -2.56
CA ALA A 262 -2.04 -24.49 -4.01
C ALA A 262 -1.37 -23.16 -4.42
N GLN A 263 -0.38 -22.68 -3.67
CA GLN A 263 0.42 -21.53 -4.10
C GLN A 263 1.13 -21.83 -5.45
N LEU A 264 0.61 -21.15 -6.48
CA LEU A 264 1.26 -20.59 -7.66
C LEU A 264 1.63 -21.44 -8.88
N GLU A 265 1.52 -22.78 -8.90
CA GLU A 265 2.09 -23.52 -10.06
C GLU A 265 1.16 -24.45 -10.85
N ASP A 266 -0.09 -24.69 -10.43
CA ASP A 266 -1.01 -25.55 -11.20
C ASP A 266 -2.16 -24.77 -11.85
N PRO A 267 -2.07 -24.45 -13.16
CA PRO A 267 -3.13 -23.77 -13.89
C PRO A 267 -4.37 -24.66 -14.12
N GLU A 268 -4.26 -25.99 -14.10
CA GLU A 268 -5.41 -26.89 -14.31
C GLU A 268 -6.38 -26.82 -13.12
N PHE A 269 -5.86 -26.65 -11.91
CA PHE A 269 -6.67 -26.47 -10.70
C PHE A 269 -7.58 -25.22 -10.80
N TRP A 270 -7.07 -24.11 -11.31
CA TRP A 270 -7.83 -22.87 -11.44
C TRP A 270 -8.89 -22.93 -12.54
N GLU A 271 -8.63 -23.66 -13.63
CA GLU A 271 -9.63 -23.91 -14.68
C GLU A 271 -10.77 -24.81 -14.20
N GLU A 272 -10.45 -25.85 -13.41
CA GLU A 272 -11.46 -26.74 -12.83
C GLU A 272 -12.32 -26.01 -11.79
N LEU A 273 -11.71 -25.18 -10.93
CA LEU A 273 -12.42 -24.34 -9.97
C LEU A 273 -13.39 -23.37 -10.67
N ALA A 274 -12.95 -22.75 -11.78
CA ALA A 274 -13.80 -21.87 -12.57
C ALA A 274 -15.00 -22.62 -13.18
N ARG A 275 -14.79 -23.82 -13.74
CA ARG A 275 -15.88 -24.67 -14.26
C ARG A 275 -16.90 -25.04 -13.19
N LEU A 276 -16.45 -25.41 -11.99
CA LEU A 276 -17.35 -25.77 -10.89
C LEU A 276 -18.20 -24.58 -10.44
N CYS A 277 -17.62 -23.38 -10.40
CA CYS A 277 -18.36 -22.15 -10.13
C CYS A 277 -19.40 -21.84 -11.22
N GLU A 278 -19.08 -22.03 -12.50
CA GLU A 278 -20.02 -21.83 -13.60
C GLU A 278 -21.19 -22.82 -13.54
N ALA A 279 -20.93 -24.10 -13.29
CA ALA A 279 -21.96 -25.13 -13.18
C ALA A 279 -22.94 -24.86 -12.01
N ALA A 280 -22.45 -24.36 -10.88
CA ALA A 280 -23.27 -24.04 -9.71
C ALA A 280 -24.16 -22.79 -9.90
N VAL A 281 -23.91 -21.97 -10.93
CA VAL A 281 -24.74 -20.80 -11.28
C VAL A 281 -25.89 -21.20 -12.21
N GLU A 282 -25.77 -22.32 -12.92
CA GLU A 282 -26.80 -22.80 -13.85
C GLU A 282 -27.89 -23.66 -13.17
N GLU A 283 -27.66 -24.12 -11.94
CA GLU A 283 -28.66 -24.81 -11.09
C GLU A 283 -29.52 -23.86 -10.24
#